data_AF-A0A3A8GNR1-F1
#
_entry.id   AF-A0A3A8GNR1-F1
#
_cell.length_a   1.000
_cell.length_b   1.000
_cell.length_c   1.000
_cell.angle_alpha   90.00
_cell.angle_beta   90.00
_cell.angle_gamma   90.00
#
_symmetry.space_group_name_H-M   'P 1'
#
loop_
_entity.id
_entity.type
_entity.pdbx_description
1 polymer ?
#
loop_
_entity_poly.entity_id
_entity_poly.type
_entity_poly.pdbx_seq_one_letter_code
_entity_poly.pdbx_strand_id
1 'polypeptide(L)'
;MHLPVRTVRSASRPKRGHRGQALVLACLSFLLLALMTTLSFNLSHALRQKMSLQQHSDALAYSMGVVEARALNYYAASNRAIASTYVGMTSVHGYMAAASATGEMMRAGQMSFFIIAALEVAQCPPYNFQHCFDALEAVMIAMDYSSKASEYDQKVQGVEGSFNKVIEELDNMANRIHGSQQTVHRATKNALRDGQSADLSQLTEKNVPGASELESGVGGMNADEFDCAVDGMNCSRAANSSTKSRAQVMTEIANASRPGWAANRSLPVIMNGLPTYYKREFIQDLLKDIPGEGTHMAVGHKGTAKVTQTKSNIHGPGQVTGNEGKVVVADEHGRLIQQWRHGFGTGGYEALVASSENGGSHEPSGAHSDQHDKFKGINTKDLMGCSSNGNCFMKFRASDDPARDWGQPRVYSYVTKQFFVGGGAQAPWELNSSGSFTLTHGAQGDGQLRLAPGEGAALSKALVYYHRLGPNGWKEAPGLFNPYWRVKLHPFSAQEAAQVLNRAGNSDAAQLANAKDLAL
;
A
#
# COMPACT_ATOMS: atom_id res chain seq x y z
N MET A 1 -130.75 -27.44 -6.93
CA MET A 1 -130.61 -26.00 -7.21
C MET A 1 -129.35 -25.52 -6.50
N HIS A 2 -128.40 -24.96 -7.28
CA HIS A 2 -127.20 -24.21 -6.89
C HIS A 2 -126.21 -24.78 -5.85
N LEU A 3 -125.07 -25.25 -6.39
CA LEU A 3 -123.75 -25.13 -5.77
C LEU A 3 -123.39 -23.64 -5.58
N PRO A 4 -122.63 -23.32 -4.52
CA PRO A 4 -121.56 -22.34 -4.66
C PRO A 4 -120.21 -22.89 -4.19
N VAL A 5 -119.24 -22.73 -5.08
CA VAL A 5 -117.80 -22.88 -4.86
C VAL A 5 -117.33 -21.83 -3.85
N ARG A 6 -116.51 -22.24 -2.87
CA ARG A 6 -115.73 -21.33 -2.03
C ARG A 6 -114.28 -21.80 -2.00
N THR A 7 -113.40 -20.95 -2.51
CA THR A 7 -111.95 -21.09 -2.56
C THR A 7 -111.35 -20.98 -1.16
N VAL A 8 -110.51 -21.95 -0.75
CA VAL A 8 -109.64 -21.80 0.43
C VAL A 8 -108.26 -22.42 0.17
N ARG A 9 -107.29 -21.50 0.05
CA ARG A 9 -105.88 -21.51 0.47
C ARG A 9 -105.09 -22.83 0.41
N SER A 10 -104.04 -22.79 -0.43
CA SER A 10 -102.87 -23.67 -0.39
C SER A 10 -102.31 -23.80 1.02
N ALA A 11 -102.29 -25.03 1.53
CA ALA A 11 -101.68 -25.37 2.81
C ALA A 11 -100.16 -25.19 2.74
N SER A 12 -99.63 -24.35 3.62
CA SER A 12 -98.18 -24.19 3.81
C SER A 12 -97.56 -25.52 4.26
N ARG A 13 -96.70 -26.08 3.41
CA ARG A 13 -95.84 -27.22 3.70
C ARG A 13 -94.98 -26.90 4.95
N PRO A 14 -94.89 -27.79 5.95
CA PRO A 14 -94.01 -27.56 7.10
C PRO A 14 -92.57 -27.54 6.59
N LYS A 15 -91.89 -26.39 6.72
CA LYS A 15 -90.45 -26.31 6.47
C LYS A 15 -89.76 -27.18 7.51
N ARG A 16 -89.19 -28.31 7.05
CA ARG A 16 -88.22 -29.10 7.82
C ARG A 16 -87.18 -28.13 8.40
N GLY A 17 -87.04 -28.12 9.71
CA GLY A 17 -85.98 -27.36 10.38
C GLY A 17 -84.62 -27.74 9.78
N HIS A 18 -83.98 -26.80 9.11
CA HIS A 18 -82.61 -26.97 8.64
C HIS A 18 -81.72 -27.10 9.88
N ARG A 19 -81.26 -28.33 10.13
CA ARG A 19 -80.33 -28.68 11.20
C ARG A 19 -79.06 -27.83 11.06
N GLY A 20 -78.51 -27.36 12.19
CA GLY A 20 -77.36 -26.44 12.30
C GLY A 20 -76.01 -26.89 11.70
N GLN A 21 -76.00 -27.86 10.78
CA GLN A 21 -74.80 -28.33 10.06
C GLN A 21 -74.19 -27.25 9.16
N ALA A 22 -75.00 -26.35 8.58
CA ALA A 22 -74.48 -25.27 7.74
C ALA A 22 -73.61 -24.26 8.52
N LEU A 23 -73.96 -23.99 9.79
CA LEU A 23 -73.19 -23.08 10.65
C LEU A 23 -71.87 -23.72 11.07
N VAL A 24 -71.86 -25.03 11.38
CA VAL A 24 -70.63 -25.76 11.69
C VAL A 24 -69.70 -25.81 10.48
N LEU A 25 -70.22 -26.11 9.29
CA LEU A 25 -69.41 -26.10 8.06
C LEU A 25 -68.88 -24.71 7.71
N ALA A 26 -69.68 -23.66 7.91
CA ALA A 26 -69.23 -22.27 7.71
C ALA A 26 -68.14 -21.86 8.72
N CYS A 27 -68.30 -22.18 10.01
CA CYS A 27 -67.28 -21.90 11.00
C CYS A 27 -65.96 -22.66 10.70
N LEU A 28 -66.05 -23.91 10.26
CA LEU A 28 -64.89 -24.71 9.87
C LEU A 28 -64.19 -24.16 8.62
N SER A 29 -64.95 -23.70 7.62
CA SER A 29 -64.36 -23.11 6.41
C SER A 29 -63.72 -21.74 6.68
N PHE A 30 -64.35 -20.91 7.51
CA PHE A 30 -63.74 -19.64 7.97
C PHE A 30 -62.47 -19.88 8.80
N LEU A 31 -62.48 -20.88 9.69
CA LEU A 31 -61.30 -21.27 10.46
C LEU A 31 -60.15 -21.71 9.53
N LEU A 32 -60.46 -22.53 8.53
CA LEU A 32 -59.47 -23.01 7.57
C LEU A 32 -58.90 -21.85 6.74
N LEU A 33 -59.73 -20.92 6.29
CA LEU A 33 -59.29 -19.72 5.55
C LEU A 33 -58.43 -18.80 6.43
N ALA A 34 -58.80 -18.60 7.70
CA ALA A 34 -58.00 -17.84 8.67
C ALA A 34 -56.64 -18.49 8.93
N LEU A 35 -56.58 -19.81 9.05
CA LEU A 35 -55.32 -20.55 9.18
C LEU A 35 -54.45 -20.41 7.93
N MET A 36 -55.03 -20.61 6.74
CA MET A 36 -54.33 -20.50 5.45
C MET A 36 -53.74 -19.11 5.22
N THR A 37 -54.48 -18.06 5.57
CA THR A 37 -54.02 -16.67 5.44
C THR A 37 -52.90 -16.35 6.44
N THR A 38 -53.02 -16.80 7.68
CA THR A 38 -51.98 -16.62 8.71
C THR A 38 -50.69 -17.37 8.33
N LEU A 39 -50.80 -18.61 7.84
CA LEU A 39 -49.69 -19.39 7.30
C LEU A 39 -49.00 -18.68 6.13
N SER A 40 -49.79 -18.17 5.17
CA SER A 40 -49.26 -17.46 4.01
C SER A 40 -48.52 -16.18 4.41
N PHE A 41 -49.06 -15.44 5.39
CA PHE A 41 -48.42 -14.24 5.92
C PHE A 41 -47.11 -14.58 6.65
N ASN A 42 -47.11 -15.61 7.50
CA ASN A 42 -45.92 -16.07 8.22
C ASN A 42 -44.80 -16.47 7.24
N LEU A 43 -45.13 -17.24 6.21
CA LEU A 43 -44.18 -17.62 5.17
C LEU A 43 -43.66 -16.39 4.41
N SER A 44 -44.54 -15.46 4.04
CA SER A 44 -44.15 -14.24 3.31
C SER A 44 -43.22 -13.36 4.15
N HIS A 45 -43.51 -13.21 5.45
CA HIS A 45 -42.64 -12.48 6.37
C HIS A 45 -41.28 -13.17 6.51
N ALA A 46 -41.26 -14.50 6.68
CA ALA A 46 -40.04 -15.29 6.76
C ALA A 46 -39.15 -15.14 5.53
N LEU A 47 -39.73 -15.26 4.33
CA LEU A 47 -39.02 -15.10 3.06
C LEU A 47 -38.44 -13.69 2.93
N ARG A 48 -39.19 -12.66 3.34
CA ARG A 48 -38.71 -11.27 3.36
C ARG A 48 -37.54 -11.10 4.32
N GLN A 49 -37.63 -11.62 5.53
CA GLN A 49 -36.54 -11.55 6.52
C GLN A 49 -35.30 -12.31 6.03
N LYS A 50 -35.48 -13.48 5.41
CA LYS A 50 -34.39 -14.26 4.80
C LYS A 50 -33.70 -13.50 3.67
N MET A 51 -34.45 -12.89 2.77
CA MET A 51 -33.89 -12.10 1.67
C MET A 51 -33.15 -10.86 2.19
N SER A 52 -33.72 -10.15 3.18
CA SER A 52 -33.06 -9.02 3.85
C SER A 52 -31.76 -9.44 4.54
N LEU A 53 -31.74 -10.61 5.20
CA LEU A 53 -30.53 -11.15 5.83
C LEU A 53 -29.44 -11.45 4.78
N GLN A 54 -29.79 -12.08 3.66
CA GLN A 54 -28.83 -12.34 2.58
C GLN A 54 -28.30 -11.04 1.95
N GLN A 55 -29.19 -10.08 1.65
CA GLN A 55 -28.79 -8.77 1.13
C GLN A 55 -27.88 -8.02 2.09
N HIS A 56 -28.14 -8.12 3.41
CA HIS A 56 -27.25 -7.55 4.42
C HIS A 56 -25.89 -8.24 4.43
N SER A 57 -25.84 -9.58 4.39
CA SER A 57 -24.58 -10.32 4.33
C SER A 57 -23.74 -9.94 3.10
N ASP A 58 -24.37 -9.78 1.94
CA ASP A 58 -23.69 -9.33 0.72
C ASP A 58 -23.16 -7.89 0.88
N ALA A 59 -23.99 -6.99 1.43
CA ALA A 59 -23.59 -5.61 1.69
C ALA A 59 -22.46 -5.51 2.73
N LEU A 60 -22.48 -6.35 3.76
CA LEU A 60 -21.47 -6.40 4.82
C LEU A 60 -20.13 -6.90 4.25
N ALA A 61 -20.13 -8.03 3.53
CA ALA A 61 -18.93 -8.56 2.88
C ALA A 61 -18.32 -7.54 1.90
N TYR A 62 -19.16 -6.91 1.08
CA TYR A 62 -18.70 -5.88 0.15
C TYR A 62 -18.12 -4.66 0.87
N SER A 63 -18.81 -4.17 1.92
CA SER A 63 -18.38 -2.97 2.66
C SER A 63 -17.08 -3.21 3.44
N MET A 64 -16.93 -4.36 4.07
CA MET A 64 -15.67 -4.79 4.67
C MET A 64 -14.55 -4.85 3.61
N GLY A 65 -14.82 -5.43 2.44
CA GLY A 65 -13.90 -5.39 1.31
C GLY A 65 -13.53 -3.97 0.86
N VAL A 66 -14.45 -3.00 0.95
CA VAL A 66 -14.18 -1.59 0.60
C VAL A 66 -13.22 -0.96 1.61
N VAL A 67 -13.39 -1.25 2.90
CA VAL A 67 -12.45 -0.81 3.95
C VAL A 67 -11.05 -1.37 3.66
N GLU A 68 -10.96 -2.65 3.30
CA GLU A 68 -9.70 -3.30 2.94
C GLU A 68 -9.06 -2.71 1.68
N ALA A 69 -9.83 -2.58 0.58
CA ALA A 69 -9.34 -1.98 -0.67
C ALA A 69 -8.82 -0.54 -0.46
N ARG A 70 -9.48 0.24 0.41
CA ARG A 70 -9.02 1.58 0.78
C ARG A 70 -7.70 1.54 1.54
N ALA A 71 -7.51 0.58 2.44
CA ALA A 71 -6.22 0.39 3.13
C ALA A 71 -5.10 0.04 2.14
N LEU A 72 -5.33 -0.90 1.23
CA LEU A 72 -4.33 -1.29 0.21
C LEU A 72 -4.00 -0.13 -0.74
N ASN A 73 -5.00 0.68 -1.13
CA ASN A 73 -4.77 1.90 -1.92
C ASN A 73 -4.01 2.97 -1.13
N TYR A 74 -4.28 3.10 0.16
CA TYR A 74 -3.52 3.99 1.05
C TYR A 74 -2.06 3.54 1.14
N TYR A 75 -1.79 2.24 1.27
CA TYR A 75 -0.42 1.70 1.23
C TYR A 75 0.27 2.03 -0.10
N ALA A 76 -0.44 1.91 -1.22
CA ALA A 76 0.11 2.27 -2.52
C ALA A 76 0.54 3.73 -2.62
N ALA A 77 -0.31 4.67 -2.16
CA ALA A 77 0.02 6.09 -2.17
C ALA A 77 1.15 6.42 -1.19
N SER A 78 1.10 5.87 0.02
CA SER A 78 2.12 6.11 1.05
C SER A 78 3.47 5.48 0.72
N ASN A 79 3.52 4.33 0.06
CA ASN A 79 4.77 3.74 -0.43
C ASN A 79 5.45 4.63 -1.48
N ARG A 80 4.69 5.29 -2.35
CA ARG A 80 5.26 6.29 -3.27
C ARG A 80 5.79 7.51 -2.52
N ALA A 81 5.12 7.94 -1.46
CA ALA A 81 5.60 9.03 -0.62
C ALA A 81 6.92 8.64 0.09
N ILE A 82 7.02 7.42 0.62
CA ILE A 82 8.27 6.86 1.17
C ILE A 82 9.36 6.81 0.09
N ALA A 83 9.06 6.30 -1.11
CA ALA A 83 10.03 6.31 -2.21
C ALA A 83 10.51 7.73 -2.54
N SER A 84 9.62 8.72 -2.47
CA SER A 84 9.95 10.12 -2.71
C SER A 84 10.89 10.72 -1.65
N THR A 85 10.88 10.22 -0.40
CA THR A 85 11.84 10.72 0.60
C THR A 85 13.26 10.31 0.23
N TYR A 86 13.46 9.06 -0.22
CA TYR A 86 14.75 8.59 -0.73
C TYR A 86 15.18 9.33 -2.01
N VAL A 87 14.24 9.63 -2.90
CA VAL A 87 14.50 10.49 -4.07
C VAL A 87 14.98 11.88 -3.62
N GLY A 88 14.35 12.46 -2.59
CA GLY A 88 14.79 13.70 -1.96
C GLY A 88 16.22 13.59 -1.42
N MET A 89 16.53 12.52 -0.69
CA MET A 89 17.88 12.27 -0.16
C MET A 89 18.93 12.20 -1.27
N THR A 90 18.66 11.47 -2.36
CA THR A 90 19.59 11.41 -3.51
C THR A 90 19.80 12.78 -4.16
N SER A 91 18.77 13.62 -4.22
CA SER A 91 18.88 14.95 -4.81
C SER A 91 19.75 15.87 -3.95
N VAL A 92 19.57 15.81 -2.63
CA VAL A 92 20.35 16.59 -1.65
C VAL A 92 21.81 16.12 -1.62
N HIS A 93 22.07 14.82 -1.70
CA HIS A 93 23.42 14.29 -1.89
C HIS A 93 24.05 14.77 -3.20
N GLY A 94 23.28 14.80 -4.29
CA GLY A 94 23.76 15.34 -5.57
C GLY A 94 24.18 16.81 -5.48
N TYR A 95 23.43 17.64 -4.77
CA TYR A 95 23.82 19.03 -4.51
C TYR A 95 25.07 19.13 -3.62
N MET A 96 25.18 18.29 -2.60
CA MET A 96 26.35 18.29 -1.71
C MET A 96 27.62 17.86 -2.47
N ALA A 97 27.55 16.78 -3.27
CA ALA A 97 28.67 16.33 -4.09
C ALA A 97 29.11 17.40 -5.11
N ALA A 98 28.16 18.05 -5.78
CA ALA A 98 28.47 19.18 -6.67
C ALA A 98 29.12 20.34 -5.92
N ALA A 99 28.63 20.70 -4.73
CA ALA A 99 29.24 21.75 -3.92
C ALA A 99 30.67 21.39 -3.51
N SER A 100 30.90 20.16 -3.02
CA SER A 100 32.22 19.66 -2.62
C SER A 100 33.21 19.57 -3.79
N ALA A 101 32.72 19.31 -5.01
CA ALA A 101 33.57 19.30 -6.20
C ALA A 101 34.20 20.67 -6.49
N THR A 102 33.62 21.78 -6.05
CA THR A 102 34.21 23.12 -6.28
C THR A 102 35.62 23.27 -5.67
N GLY A 103 35.82 22.77 -4.44
CA GLY A 103 37.13 22.77 -3.79
C GLY A 103 38.14 21.86 -4.50
N GLU A 104 37.70 20.67 -4.93
CA GLU A 104 38.54 19.73 -5.70
C GLU A 104 38.91 20.24 -7.08
N MET A 105 38.02 20.98 -7.74
CA MET A 105 38.32 21.61 -9.02
C MET A 105 39.39 22.70 -8.88
N MET A 106 39.37 23.45 -7.77
CA MET A 106 40.44 24.40 -7.45
C MET A 106 41.76 23.67 -7.15
N ARG A 107 41.74 22.52 -6.46
CA ARG A 107 42.94 21.68 -6.25
C ARG A 107 43.46 21.03 -7.53
N ALA A 108 42.57 20.62 -8.44
CA ALA A 108 42.96 20.19 -9.78
C ALA A 108 43.60 21.36 -10.56
N GLY A 109 43.13 22.58 -10.31
CA GLY A 109 43.76 23.82 -10.75
C GLY A 109 45.20 23.97 -10.28
N GLN A 110 45.37 23.91 -8.95
CA GLN A 110 46.68 23.91 -8.28
C GLN A 110 47.63 22.84 -8.85
N MET A 111 47.16 21.59 -8.99
CA MET A 111 47.98 20.50 -9.54
C MET A 111 48.41 20.78 -10.98
N SER A 112 47.52 21.32 -11.81
CA SER A 112 47.84 21.68 -13.19
C SER A 112 48.96 22.74 -13.24
N PHE A 113 48.90 23.76 -12.38
CA PHE A 113 49.91 24.81 -12.32
C PHE A 113 51.23 24.36 -11.70
N PHE A 114 51.24 23.38 -10.79
CA PHE A 114 52.48 22.74 -10.36
C PHE A 114 53.16 21.95 -11.49
N ILE A 115 52.39 21.27 -12.34
CA ILE A 115 52.93 20.60 -13.54
C ILE A 115 53.50 21.63 -14.52
N ILE A 116 52.77 22.72 -14.77
CA ILE A 116 53.24 23.83 -15.62
C ILE A 116 54.55 24.41 -15.06
N ALA A 117 54.60 24.72 -13.76
CA ALA A 117 55.81 25.22 -13.12
C ALA A 117 56.99 24.27 -13.31
N ALA A 118 56.79 22.96 -13.17
CA ALA A 118 57.84 21.96 -13.41
C ALA A 118 58.34 21.95 -14.87
N LEU A 119 57.43 22.10 -15.84
CA LEU A 119 57.77 22.18 -17.27
C LEU A 119 58.54 23.46 -17.61
N GLU A 120 58.18 24.58 -16.99
CA GLU A 120 58.89 25.86 -17.14
C GLU A 120 60.28 25.80 -16.47
N VAL A 121 60.40 25.21 -15.27
CA VAL A 121 61.71 24.99 -14.60
C VAL A 121 62.63 24.12 -15.44
N ALA A 122 62.13 23.08 -16.11
CA ALA A 122 62.95 22.22 -16.97
C ALA A 122 63.57 22.98 -18.17
N GLN A 123 63.00 24.13 -18.54
CA GLN A 123 63.46 24.99 -19.63
C GLN A 123 64.24 26.24 -19.13
N CYS A 124 64.42 26.37 -17.81
CA CYS A 124 65.31 27.34 -17.15
C CYS A 124 66.79 27.02 -17.54
N PRO A 125 67.79 27.91 -17.30
CA PRO A 125 69.12 27.90 -17.92
C PRO A 125 69.81 26.54 -18.09
N PRO A 126 70.51 26.34 -19.22
CA PRO A 126 71.04 27.38 -20.11
C PRO A 126 70.10 27.90 -21.21
N TYR A 127 68.83 27.48 -21.25
CA TYR A 127 67.97 27.64 -22.44
C TYR A 127 67.21 28.99 -22.53
N ASN A 128 66.62 29.53 -21.44
CA ASN A 128 66.08 30.91 -21.38
C ASN A 128 65.79 31.31 -19.91
N PHE A 129 66.17 32.52 -19.49
CA PHE A 129 65.90 33.02 -18.13
C PHE A 129 64.42 33.36 -17.89
N GLN A 130 63.64 33.64 -18.93
CA GLN A 130 62.21 33.96 -18.81
C GLN A 130 61.42 32.80 -18.20
N HIS A 131 61.75 31.55 -18.56
CA HIS A 131 61.08 30.36 -18.03
C HIS A 131 61.24 30.19 -16.51
N CYS A 132 62.29 30.75 -15.91
CA CYS A 132 62.45 30.73 -14.45
C CYS A 132 61.48 31.69 -13.75
N PHE A 133 61.20 32.85 -14.37
CA PHE A 133 60.21 33.78 -13.86
C PHE A 133 58.80 33.22 -14.06
N ASP A 134 58.53 32.63 -15.22
CA ASP A 134 57.25 31.98 -15.53
C ASP A 134 56.97 30.81 -14.58
N ALA A 135 58.01 30.04 -14.19
CA ALA A 135 57.90 28.99 -13.18
C ALA A 135 57.52 29.53 -11.79
N LEU A 136 58.11 30.65 -11.35
CA LEU A 136 57.76 31.27 -10.07
C LEU A 136 56.33 31.81 -10.08
N GLU A 137 55.92 32.44 -11.19
CA GLU A 137 54.54 32.93 -11.38
C GLU A 137 53.54 31.76 -11.36
N ALA A 138 53.85 30.65 -12.04
CA ALA A 138 53.00 29.45 -12.01
C ALA A 138 52.85 28.85 -10.60
N VAL A 139 53.90 28.91 -9.77
CA VAL A 139 53.81 28.50 -8.35
C VAL A 139 52.91 29.45 -7.56
N MET A 140 52.98 30.77 -7.80
CA MET A 140 52.07 31.73 -7.15
C MET A 140 50.61 31.47 -7.52
N ILE A 141 50.32 31.22 -8.80
CA ILE A 141 48.97 30.86 -9.27
C ILE A 141 48.50 29.56 -8.61
N ALA A 142 49.38 28.56 -8.47
CA ALA A 142 49.04 27.32 -7.76
C ALA A 142 48.68 27.57 -6.28
N MET A 143 49.34 28.53 -5.63
CA MET A 143 49.01 28.93 -4.25
C MET A 143 47.69 29.68 -4.16
N ASP A 144 47.35 30.52 -5.14
CA ASP A 144 46.05 31.19 -5.22
C ASP A 144 44.90 30.18 -5.37
N TYR A 145 45.08 29.17 -6.22
CA TYR A 145 44.16 28.03 -6.30
C TYR A 145 44.00 27.31 -4.95
N SER A 146 45.10 27.11 -4.22
CA SER A 146 45.07 26.44 -2.90
C SER A 146 44.29 27.25 -1.85
N SER A 147 44.50 28.57 -1.83
CA SER A 147 43.77 29.51 -0.99
C SER A 147 42.28 29.49 -1.31
N LYS A 148 41.94 29.58 -2.60
CA LYS A 148 40.54 29.52 -3.08
C LYS A 148 39.88 28.18 -2.81
N ALA A 149 40.59 27.06 -2.95
CA ALA A 149 40.09 25.74 -2.58
C ALA A 149 39.65 25.72 -1.11
N SER A 150 40.45 26.29 -0.21
CA SER A 150 40.12 26.37 1.21
C SER A 150 38.90 27.27 1.48
N GLU A 151 38.74 28.35 0.73
CA GLU A 151 37.56 29.22 0.80
C GLU A 151 36.27 28.48 0.39
N TYR A 152 36.31 27.70 -0.70
CA TYR A 152 35.17 26.90 -1.16
C TYR A 152 34.84 25.77 -0.19
N ASP A 153 35.84 25.07 0.34
CA ASP A 153 35.65 24.05 1.38
C ASP A 153 34.94 24.62 2.61
N GLN A 154 35.32 25.80 3.09
CA GLN A 154 34.66 26.46 4.22
C GLN A 154 33.19 26.81 3.91
N LYS A 155 32.88 27.22 2.67
CA LYS A 155 31.50 27.47 2.24
C LYS A 155 30.66 26.19 2.23
N VAL A 156 31.25 25.06 1.84
CA VAL A 156 30.60 23.74 1.86
C VAL A 156 30.38 23.25 3.29
N GLN A 157 31.37 23.39 4.18
CA GLN A 157 31.22 23.11 5.61
C GLN A 157 30.07 23.92 6.22
N GLY A 158 29.92 25.18 5.84
CA GLY A 158 28.84 26.06 6.32
C GLY A 158 27.43 25.58 6.01
N VAL A 159 27.24 24.69 5.02
CA VAL A 159 25.92 24.12 4.68
C VAL A 159 25.73 22.67 5.13
N GLU A 160 26.77 22.03 5.68
CA GLU A 160 26.74 20.63 6.12
C GLU A 160 25.68 20.36 7.19
N GLY A 161 25.51 21.26 8.17
CA GLY A 161 24.46 21.13 9.19
C GLY A 161 23.04 21.17 8.59
N SER A 162 22.83 21.98 7.54
CA SER A 162 21.55 22.03 6.82
C SER A 162 21.33 20.76 6.01
N PHE A 163 22.38 20.24 5.37
CA PHE A 163 22.36 18.95 4.67
C PHE A 163 21.94 17.82 5.64
N ASN A 164 22.62 17.67 6.78
CA ASN A 164 22.35 16.63 7.77
C ASN A 164 20.92 16.71 8.31
N LYS A 165 20.44 17.93 8.58
CA LYS A 165 19.05 18.16 9.02
C LYS A 165 18.04 17.71 7.97
N VAL A 166 18.27 18.00 6.69
CA VAL A 166 17.36 17.56 5.61
C VAL A 166 17.33 16.03 5.49
N ILE A 167 18.48 15.37 5.59
CA ILE A 167 18.54 13.90 5.57
C ILE A 167 17.79 13.30 6.77
N GLU A 168 18.00 13.85 7.97
CA GLU A 168 17.29 13.41 9.18
C GLU A 168 15.77 13.59 9.08
N GLU A 169 15.29 14.74 8.59
CA GLU A 169 13.85 14.99 8.42
C GLU A 169 13.22 14.09 7.35
N LEU A 170 13.94 13.78 6.27
CA LEU A 170 13.47 12.85 5.23
C LEU A 170 13.43 11.40 5.74
N ASP A 171 14.40 10.99 6.57
CA ASP A 171 14.41 9.66 7.22
C ASP A 171 13.25 9.55 8.21
N ASN A 172 13.07 10.56 9.07
CA ASN A 172 11.93 10.66 9.98
C ASN A 172 10.59 10.66 9.25
N MET A 173 10.51 11.31 8.08
CA MET A 173 9.29 11.31 7.26
C MET A 173 8.95 9.89 6.78
N ALA A 174 9.92 9.10 6.31
CA ALA A 174 9.69 7.70 5.93
C ALA A 174 9.13 6.88 7.09
N ASN A 175 9.75 7.00 8.28
CA ASN A 175 9.30 6.30 9.48
C ASN A 175 7.87 6.73 9.91
N ARG A 176 7.55 8.02 9.86
CA ARG A 176 6.20 8.53 10.19
C ARG A 176 5.14 8.05 9.22
N ILE A 177 5.43 8.04 7.91
CA ILE A 177 4.50 7.51 6.91
C ILE A 177 4.24 6.02 7.17
N HIS A 178 5.28 5.23 7.48
CA HIS A 178 5.11 3.83 7.85
C HIS A 178 4.29 3.64 9.13
N GLY A 179 4.53 4.44 10.17
CA GLY A 179 3.71 4.44 11.39
C GLY A 179 2.22 4.70 11.11
N SER A 180 1.93 5.57 10.14
CA SER A 180 0.57 5.77 9.65
C SER A 180 0.01 4.53 8.92
N GLN A 181 0.80 3.87 8.07
CA GLN A 181 0.41 2.60 7.44
C GLN A 181 0.05 1.54 8.49
N GLN A 182 0.83 1.41 9.57
CA GLN A 182 0.54 0.48 10.65
C GLN A 182 -0.77 0.81 11.38
N THR A 183 -1.06 2.09 11.57
CA THR A 183 -2.30 2.54 12.22
C THR A 183 -3.51 2.18 11.37
N VAL A 184 -3.45 2.46 10.06
CA VAL A 184 -4.49 2.05 9.09
C VAL A 184 -4.64 0.52 9.09
N HIS A 185 -3.53 -0.23 9.10
CA HIS A 185 -3.57 -1.69 9.12
C HIS A 185 -4.31 -2.23 10.34
N ARG A 186 -3.98 -1.74 11.54
CA ARG A 186 -4.65 -2.20 12.78
C ARG A 186 -6.14 -1.85 12.77
N ALA A 187 -6.50 -0.64 12.34
CA ALA A 187 -7.90 -0.20 12.27
C ALA A 187 -8.71 -1.04 11.27
N THR A 188 -8.16 -1.28 10.07
CA THR A 188 -8.79 -2.14 9.05
C THR A 188 -8.91 -3.58 9.54
N LYS A 189 -7.85 -4.14 10.11
CA LYS A 189 -7.89 -5.51 10.66
C LYS A 189 -8.99 -5.67 11.71
N ASN A 190 -9.16 -4.70 12.60
CA ASN A 190 -10.23 -4.72 13.59
C ASN A 190 -11.62 -4.67 12.93
N ALA A 191 -11.83 -3.77 11.97
CA ALA A 191 -13.10 -3.68 11.24
C ALA A 191 -13.46 -4.94 10.45
N LEU A 192 -12.46 -5.63 9.89
CA LEU A 192 -12.66 -6.92 9.22
C LEU A 192 -12.96 -8.05 10.21
N ARG A 193 -12.44 -7.94 11.44
CA ARG A 193 -12.60 -8.94 12.50
C ARG A 193 -13.94 -8.85 13.20
N ASP A 194 -14.40 -7.64 13.50
CA ASP A 194 -15.66 -7.44 14.22
C ASP A 194 -16.86 -7.24 13.28
N GLY A 195 -16.63 -6.78 12.04
CA GLY A 195 -17.71 -6.45 11.10
C GLY A 195 -18.60 -5.29 11.56
N GLN A 196 -18.14 -4.48 12.52
CA GLN A 196 -18.92 -3.44 13.19
C GLN A 196 -18.19 -2.10 13.27
N SER A 197 -16.87 -2.12 13.43
CA SER A 197 -16.04 -0.92 13.41
C SER A 197 -16.10 -0.24 12.04
N ALA A 198 -15.59 1.00 11.97
CA ALA A 198 -15.63 1.81 10.75
C ALA A 198 -17.05 2.02 10.19
N ASP A 199 -18.02 2.26 11.09
CA ASP A 199 -19.45 2.48 10.81
C ASP A 199 -20.19 1.28 10.19
N LEU A 200 -19.60 0.09 10.19
CA LEU A 200 -20.25 -1.12 9.67
C LEU A 200 -21.47 -1.54 10.51
N SER A 201 -21.49 -1.24 11.81
CA SER A 201 -22.65 -1.50 12.68
C SER A 201 -23.93 -0.80 12.19
N GLN A 202 -23.81 0.40 11.60
CA GLN A 202 -24.94 1.13 11.03
C GLN A 202 -25.59 0.39 9.86
N LEU A 203 -24.84 -0.45 9.13
CA LEU A 203 -25.38 -1.28 8.05
C LEU A 203 -26.31 -2.36 8.62
N THR A 204 -25.92 -2.99 9.73
CA THR A 204 -26.74 -4.02 10.39
C THR A 204 -28.01 -3.41 10.95
N GLU A 205 -27.89 -2.29 11.67
CA GLU A 205 -29.03 -1.58 12.25
C GLU A 205 -30.05 -1.11 11.20
N LYS A 206 -29.60 -0.69 10.01
CA LYS A 206 -30.49 -0.19 8.95
C LYS A 206 -31.05 -1.30 8.06
N ASN A 207 -30.24 -2.29 7.69
CA ASN A 207 -30.64 -3.30 6.71
C ASN A 207 -31.40 -4.46 7.34
N VAL A 208 -30.99 -4.89 8.54
CA VAL A 208 -31.56 -6.08 9.19
C VAL A 208 -31.48 -5.97 10.73
N PRO A 209 -32.31 -5.11 11.36
CA PRO A 209 -32.36 -4.99 12.81
C PRO A 209 -32.54 -6.35 13.49
N GLY A 210 -31.76 -6.62 14.54
CA GLY A 210 -31.80 -7.88 15.29
C GLY A 210 -31.10 -9.08 14.64
N ALA A 211 -30.31 -8.88 13.58
CA ALA A 211 -29.34 -9.88 13.15
C ALA A 211 -28.17 -9.96 14.13
N SER A 212 -27.47 -11.09 14.12
CA SER A 212 -26.21 -11.26 14.81
C SER A 212 -25.15 -10.31 14.25
N GLU A 213 -24.12 -10.09 15.05
CA GLU A 213 -22.86 -9.51 14.58
C GLU A 213 -22.14 -10.52 13.67
N LEU A 214 -21.01 -10.10 13.08
CA LEU A 214 -20.16 -11.01 12.34
C LEU A 214 -19.65 -12.11 13.29
N GLU A 215 -19.81 -13.36 12.87
CA GLU A 215 -19.33 -14.48 13.67
C GLU A 215 -17.80 -14.39 13.87
N SER A 216 -17.35 -14.57 15.11
CA SER A 216 -15.97 -14.36 15.56
C SER A 216 -14.91 -15.22 14.85
N GLY A 217 -15.22 -16.47 14.51
CA GLY A 217 -14.38 -17.36 13.72
C GLY A 217 -14.24 -16.89 12.28
N VAL A 218 -15.32 -16.42 11.66
CA VAL A 218 -15.30 -15.81 10.31
C VAL A 218 -14.55 -14.48 10.32
N GLY A 219 -14.77 -13.63 11.33
CA GLY A 219 -14.00 -12.40 11.54
C GLY A 219 -12.51 -12.66 11.73
N GLY A 220 -12.15 -13.72 12.46
CA GLY A 220 -10.77 -14.21 12.57
C GLY A 220 -10.17 -14.59 11.21
N MET A 221 -10.93 -15.25 10.35
CA MET A 221 -10.47 -15.57 8.99
C MET A 221 -10.22 -14.31 8.16
N ASN A 222 -11.11 -13.31 8.22
CA ASN A 222 -10.92 -12.06 7.49
C ASN A 222 -9.66 -11.32 7.95
N ALA A 223 -9.42 -11.27 9.25
CA ALA A 223 -8.23 -10.65 9.83
C ALA A 223 -6.94 -11.36 9.37
N ASP A 224 -6.96 -12.69 9.31
CA ASP A 224 -5.85 -13.50 8.80
C ASP A 224 -5.66 -13.35 7.28
N GLU A 225 -6.74 -13.24 6.50
CA GLU A 225 -6.68 -12.96 5.06
C GLU A 225 -6.01 -11.60 4.77
N PHE A 226 -6.38 -10.56 5.52
CA PHE A 226 -5.80 -9.22 5.37
C PHE A 226 -4.32 -9.15 5.78
N ASP A 227 -3.95 -9.76 6.92
CA ASP A 227 -2.53 -9.90 7.28
C ASP A 227 -1.76 -10.73 6.23
N CYS A 228 -2.42 -11.72 5.63
CA CYS A 228 -1.83 -12.52 4.56
C CYS A 228 -1.58 -11.74 3.26
N ALA A 229 -2.26 -10.60 3.02
CA ALA A 229 -2.03 -9.77 1.85
C ALA A 229 -0.73 -8.93 1.94
N VAL A 230 -0.20 -8.72 3.14
CA VAL A 230 0.99 -7.89 3.39
C VAL A 230 2.20 -8.75 3.72
N ASP A 231 3.24 -8.64 2.90
CA ASP A 231 4.51 -9.33 3.08
C ASP A 231 5.31 -8.72 4.25
N GLY A 232 5.61 -9.53 5.26
CA GLY A 232 6.19 -9.12 6.54
C GLY A 232 5.21 -9.26 7.72
N MET A 233 3.90 -9.36 7.48
CA MET A 233 2.90 -9.65 8.50
C MET A 233 2.76 -11.16 8.74
N ASN A 234 2.29 -11.55 9.92
CA ASN A 234 2.06 -12.95 10.24
C ASN A 234 1.01 -13.55 9.31
N CYS A 235 1.38 -14.61 8.60
CA CYS A 235 0.47 -15.35 7.74
C CYS A 235 0.69 -16.83 7.96
N SER A 236 -0.39 -17.54 8.34
CA SER A 236 -0.37 -18.98 8.60
C SER A 236 -0.11 -19.83 7.35
N ARG A 237 -0.20 -19.24 6.15
CA ARG A 237 -0.26 -19.95 4.87
C ARG A 237 0.93 -19.71 3.96
N ALA A 238 1.76 -18.71 4.26
CA ALA A 238 2.91 -18.36 3.43
C ALA A 238 4.02 -17.77 4.29
N ALA A 239 5.25 -18.13 3.97
CA ALA A 239 6.42 -17.52 4.58
C ALA A 239 6.57 -16.06 4.11
N ASN A 240 7.16 -15.24 4.98
CA ASN A 240 7.58 -13.89 4.63
C ASN A 240 8.78 -13.93 3.69
N SER A 241 8.87 -12.96 2.78
CA SER A 241 10.15 -12.73 2.09
C SER A 241 11.20 -12.25 3.10
N SER A 242 12.47 -12.28 2.71
CA SER A 242 13.53 -11.72 3.56
C SER A 242 13.41 -10.19 3.64
N THR A 243 13.88 -9.61 4.75
CA THR A 243 14.03 -8.14 4.90
C THR A 243 14.80 -7.53 3.73
N LYS A 244 15.83 -8.23 3.26
CA LYS A 244 16.67 -7.88 2.11
C LYS A 244 15.87 -7.77 0.81
N SER A 245 15.01 -8.75 0.52
CA SER A 245 14.16 -8.74 -0.68
C SER A 245 13.16 -7.59 -0.66
N ARG A 246 12.59 -7.26 0.51
CA ARG A 246 11.72 -6.09 0.67
C ARG A 246 12.50 -4.79 0.47
N ALA A 247 13.66 -4.64 1.10
CA ALA A 247 14.51 -3.47 0.95
C ALA A 247 14.87 -3.19 -0.52
N GLN A 248 15.19 -4.24 -1.27
CA GLN A 248 15.54 -4.14 -2.69
C GLN A 248 14.41 -3.53 -3.53
N VAL A 249 13.16 -3.93 -3.32
CA VAL A 249 12.01 -3.40 -4.08
C VAL A 249 11.90 -1.88 -3.94
N MET A 250 11.95 -1.36 -2.72
CA MET A 250 11.87 0.08 -2.48
C MET A 250 13.10 0.82 -3.00
N THR A 251 14.29 0.22 -2.86
CA THR A 251 15.55 0.79 -3.37
C THR A 251 15.53 0.95 -4.88
N GLU A 252 15.07 -0.06 -5.61
CA GLU A 252 14.97 -0.02 -7.07
C GLU A 252 13.93 1.01 -7.53
N ILE A 253 12.78 1.07 -6.86
CA ILE A 253 11.72 2.04 -7.17
C ILE A 253 12.20 3.47 -6.92
N ALA A 254 12.86 3.74 -5.79
CA ALA A 254 13.44 5.04 -5.48
C ALA A 254 14.48 5.46 -6.53
N ASN A 255 15.40 4.54 -6.89
CA ASN A 255 16.41 4.81 -7.90
C ASN A 255 15.84 5.01 -9.31
N ALA A 256 14.77 4.30 -9.67
CA ALA A 256 14.09 4.47 -10.96
C ALA A 256 13.28 5.77 -11.02
N SER A 257 12.83 6.28 -9.87
CA SER A 257 11.96 7.46 -9.76
C SER A 257 12.72 8.77 -9.56
N ARG A 258 14.06 8.74 -9.49
CA ARG A 258 14.89 9.91 -9.23
C ARG A 258 14.85 10.92 -10.38
N PRO A 259 14.94 12.23 -10.10
CA PRO A 259 14.94 13.26 -11.14
C PRO A 259 16.21 13.18 -11.99
N GLY A 260 16.15 13.77 -13.20
CA GLY A 260 17.31 13.86 -14.10
C GLY A 260 18.55 14.45 -13.43
N TRP A 261 18.38 15.48 -12.59
CA TRP A 261 19.44 16.10 -11.79
C TRP A 261 20.19 15.10 -10.89
N ALA A 262 19.47 14.26 -10.15
CA ALA A 262 20.10 13.25 -9.31
C ALA A 262 20.68 12.12 -10.17
N ALA A 263 19.97 11.70 -11.22
CA ALA A 263 20.36 10.58 -12.06
C ALA A 263 21.66 10.81 -12.85
N ASN A 264 21.83 12.00 -13.43
CA ASN A 264 22.93 12.28 -14.34
C ASN A 264 23.21 13.79 -14.42
N ARG A 265 24.39 14.19 -13.93
CA ARG A 265 24.95 15.55 -14.06
C ARG A 265 26.10 15.63 -15.07
N SER A 266 26.28 14.59 -15.89
CA SER A 266 27.38 14.52 -16.86
C SER A 266 27.20 15.53 -17.98
N LEU A 267 28.33 16.09 -18.44
CA LEU A 267 28.34 16.96 -19.61
C LEU A 267 28.56 16.16 -20.90
N PRO A 268 27.84 16.48 -21.99
CA PRO A 268 28.14 15.93 -23.30
C PRO A 268 29.57 16.26 -23.73
N VAL A 269 30.26 15.33 -24.40
CA VAL A 269 31.65 15.52 -24.86
C VAL A 269 31.81 16.77 -25.75
N ILE A 270 30.79 17.09 -26.55
CA ILE A 270 30.76 18.29 -27.41
C ILE A 270 30.61 19.61 -26.63
N MET A 271 30.22 19.55 -25.35
CA MET A 271 30.09 20.67 -24.43
C MET A 271 31.20 20.68 -23.37
N ASN A 272 32.37 20.07 -23.68
CA ASN A 272 33.56 20.14 -22.82
C ASN A 272 33.77 21.58 -22.33
N GLY A 273 33.75 21.75 -21.00
CA GLY A 273 33.51 23.01 -20.30
C GLY A 273 33.05 22.74 -18.87
N LEU A 274 32.72 23.79 -18.12
CA LEU A 274 32.20 23.67 -16.75
C LEU A 274 30.67 23.52 -16.75
N PRO A 275 30.10 22.73 -15.82
CA PRO A 275 28.66 22.62 -15.73
C PRO A 275 27.98 23.95 -15.42
N THR A 276 26.87 24.22 -16.11
CA THR A 276 26.16 25.51 -16.03
C THR A 276 25.43 25.72 -14.70
N TYR A 277 25.29 24.68 -13.88
CA TYR A 277 24.69 24.77 -12.56
C TYR A 277 25.63 25.35 -11.50
N TYR A 278 26.93 25.52 -11.81
CA TYR A 278 27.84 26.24 -10.94
C TYR A 278 27.63 27.75 -11.00
N LYS A 279 27.93 28.43 -9.89
CA LYS A 279 27.89 29.89 -9.85
C LYS A 279 28.89 30.49 -10.85
N ARG A 280 28.47 31.56 -11.52
CA ARG A 280 29.31 32.31 -12.46
C ARG A 280 30.62 32.77 -11.82
N GLU A 281 30.57 33.23 -10.57
CA GLU A 281 31.73 33.65 -9.79
C GLU A 281 32.77 32.53 -9.67
N PHE A 282 32.34 31.31 -9.34
CA PHE A 282 33.24 30.15 -9.27
C PHE A 282 33.88 29.82 -10.62
N ILE A 283 33.09 29.86 -11.69
CA ILE A 283 33.58 29.62 -13.05
C ILE A 283 34.63 30.68 -13.44
N GLN A 284 34.40 31.94 -13.05
CA GLN A 284 35.34 33.05 -13.29
C GLN A 284 36.62 32.88 -12.49
N ASP A 285 36.53 32.61 -11.19
CA ASP A 285 37.69 32.32 -10.33
C ASP A 285 38.51 31.16 -10.94
N LEU A 286 37.85 30.05 -11.29
CA LEU A 286 38.51 28.82 -11.76
C LEU A 286 39.19 28.96 -13.12
N LEU A 287 38.56 29.62 -14.09
CA LEU A 287 39.05 29.62 -15.49
C LEU A 287 39.65 30.94 -15.96
N LYS A 288 39.49 32.04 -15.21
CA LYS A 288 39.89 33.37 -15.68
C LYS A 288 40.68 34.15 -14.65
N ASP A 289 40.14 34.36 -13.46
CA ASP A 289 40.69 35.35 -12.53
C ASP A 289 41.96 34.84 -11.85
N ILE A 290 42.02 33.54 -11.50
CA ILE A 290 43.23 32.91 -10.95
C ILE A 290 44.29 32.67 -12.04
N PRO A 291 44.01 31.99 -13.17
CA PRO A 291 45.05 31.68 -14.14
C PRO A 291 45.43 32.87 -15.04
N GLY A 292 44.60 33.91 -15.09
CA GLY A 292 44.80 35.16 -15.83
C GLY A 292 44.67 35.03 -17.35
N GLU A 293 45.57 34.27 -17.97
CA GLU A 293 45.66 34.06 -19.41
C GLU A 293 45.72 32.57 -19.77
N GLY A 294 45.60 32.25 -21.06
CA GLY A 294 45.64 30.88 -21.56
C GLY A 294 44.26 30.24 -21.78
N THR A 295 44.25 28.92 -21.94
CA THR A 295 43.03 28.14 -22.22
C THR A 295 42.80 27.12 -21.12
N HIS A 296 41.68 27.26 -20.41
CA HIS A 296 41.32 26.45 -19.25
C HIS A 296 39.95 25.84 -19.46
N MET A 297 39.84 24.52 -19.31
CA MET A 297 38.57 23.81 -19.48
C MET A 297 38.48 22.55 -18.64
N ALA A 298 37.28 22.21 -18.19
CA ALA A 298 36.98 20.92 -17.60
C ALA A 298 36.53 19.93 -18.69
N VAL A 299 37.03 18.69 -18.63
CA VAL A 299 36.70 17.62 -19.57
C VAL A 299 36.24 16.37 -18.84
N GLY A 300 35.35 15.62 -19.48
CA GLY A 300 34.89 14.32 -18.96
C GLY A 300 34.11 14.42 -17.65
N HIS A 301 33.49 15.57 -17.38
CA HIS A 301 32.70 15.79 -16.17
C HIS A 301 31.49 14.85 -16.10
N LYS A 302 31.39 14.11 -15.00
CA LYS A 302 30.30 13.17 -14.70
C LYS A 302 29.89 13.32 -13.25
N GLY A 303 28.62 13.06 -12.97
CA GLY A 303 28.10 12.98 -11.61
C GLY A 303 26.77 12.25 -11.56
N THR A 304 26.53 11.52 -10.47
CA THR A 304 25.26 10.84 -10.21
C THR A 304 24.98 10.78 -8.71
N ALA A 305 23.76 10.41 -8.34
CA ALA A 305 23.34 10.19 -6.97
C ALA A 305 22.31 9.07 -6.91
N LYS A 306 22.47 8.16 -5.94
CA LYS A 306 21.75 6.89 -5.90
C LYS A 306 21.73 6.27 -4.52
N VAL A 307 20.72 5.44 -4.26
CA VAL A 307 20.69 4.53 -3.11
C VAL A 307 21.31 3.18 -3.50
N THR A 308 22.33 2.74 -2.79
CA THR A 308 23.16 1.58 -3.13
C THR A 308 23.46 0.67 -1.93
N GLN A 309 24.02 -0.51 -2.20
CA GLN A 309 24.48 -1.42 -1.16
C GLN A 309 25.76 -0.90 -0.49
N THR A 310 26.70 -0.41 -1.29
CA THR A 310 27.93 0.25 -0.85
C THR A 310 28.20 1.48 -1.73
N LYS A 311 29.08 2.38 -1.29
CA LYS A 311 29.48 3.55 -2.07
C LYS A 311 30.06 3.20 -3.45
N SER A 312 30.77 2.07 -3.57
CA SER A 312 31.39 1.63 -4.84
C SER A 312 30.37 1.20 -5.90
N ASN A 313 29.11 0.99 -5.54
CA ASN A 313 28.06 0.62 -6.48
C ASN A 313 27.37 1.83 -7.14
N ILE A 314 27.85 3.06 -6.94
CA ILE A 314 27.22 4.27 -7.48
C ILE A 314 27.06 4.24 -9.01
N HIS A 315 28.08 3.78 -9.73
CA HIS A 315 28.05 3.60 -11.19
C HIS A 315 27.52 2.24 -11.64
N GLY A 316 27.12 1.38 -10.70
CA GLY A 316 26.51 0.09 -11.01
C GLY A 316 25.08 0.25 -11.55
N PRO A 317 24.55 -0.78 -12.23
CA PRO A 317 23.16 -0.78 -12.70
C PRO A 317 22.15 -0.50 -11.57
N GLY A 318 21.04 0.16 -11.89
CA GLY A 318 19.92 0.40 -10.96
C GLY A 318 19.32 -0.87 -10.38
N GLN A 319 19.27 -1.92 -11.21
CA GLN A 319 18.53 -3.16 -11.02
C GLN A 319 19.42 -4.36 -10.68
N VAL A 320 20.52 -4.14 -9.96
CA VAL A 320 21.39 -5.27 -9.55
C VAL A 320 20.75 -5.97 -8.37
N THR A 321 20.50 -7.27 -8.54
CA THR A 321 20.10 -8.19 -7.47
C THR A 321 21.00 -8.00 -6.25
N GLY A 322 20.40 -7.75 -5.07
CA GLY A 322 21.16 -7.55 -3.83
C GLY A 322 21.49 -6.09 -3.46
N ASN A 323 20.91 -5.09 -4.15
CA ASN A 323 20.92 -3.71 -3.66
C ASN A 323 19.90 -3.53 -2.53
N GLU A 324 20.32 -3.71 -1.27
CA GLU A 324 19.46 -3.58 -0.09
C GLU A 324 19.29 -2.11 0.37
N GLY A 325 19.87 -1.15 -0.36
CA GLY A 325 19.69 0.28 -0.10
C GLY A 325 20.26 0.75 1.24
N LYS A 326 21.50 0.35 1.55
CA LYS A 326 22.18 0.68 2.81
C LYS A 326 22.85 2.05 2.83
N VAL A 327 23.15 2.60 1.66
CA VAL A 327 23.90 3.83 1.50
C VAL A 327 23.18 4.74 0.52
N VAL A 328 23.02 6.02 0.85
CA VAL A 328 22.77 7.05 -0.16
C VAL A 328 24.13 7.64 -0.52
N VAL A 329 24.47 7.64 -1.81
CA VAL A 329 25.77 8.12 -2.29
C VAL A 329 25.58 9.02 -3.48
N ALA A 330 26.37 10.08 -3.55
CA ALA A 330 26.54 10.91 -4.73
C ALA A 330 28.02 11.10 -5.01
N ASP A 331 28.37 11.16 -6.29
CA ASP A 331 29.71 11.48 -6.73
C ASP A 331 29.67 12.55 -7.83
N GLU A 332 30.82 13.20 -7.99
CA GLU A 332 31.08 14.11 -9.08
C GLU A 332 32.57 14.10 -9.40
N HIS A 333 32.94 13.83 -10.64
CA HIS A 333 34.32 13.66 -11.04
C HIS A 333 34.59 14.16 -12.46
N GLY A 334 35.85 14.47 -12.73
CA GLY A 334 36.30 14.90 -14.05
C GLY A 334 37.76 15.27 -14.05
N ARG A 335 38.19 15.95 -15.12
CA ARG A 335 39.54 16.48 -15.24
C ARG A 335 39.52 17.95 -15.61
N LEU A 336 40.45 18.71 -15.06
CA LEU A 336 40.78 20.05 -15.50
C LEU A 336 42.01 19.98 -16.40
N ILE A 337 41.94 20.70 -17.52
CA ILE A 337 43.04 20.88 -18.46
C ILE A 337 43.31 22.38 -18.53
N GLN A 338 44.58 22.74 -18.37
CA GLN A 338 45.02 24.12 -18.36
C GLN A 338 46.25 24.28 -19.25
N GLN A 339 46.14 25.15 -20.24
CA GLN A 339 47.27 25.63 -21.01
C GLN A 339 47.55 27.06 -20.58
N TRP A 340 48.77 27.31 -20.13
CA TRP A 340 49.22 28.63 -19.72
C TRP A 340 50.58 28.90 -20.34
N ARG A 341 50.68 29.99 -21.13
CA ARG A 341 51.86 30.29 -21.97
C ARG A 341 52.31 29.05 -22.78
N HIS A 342 53.48 28.49 -22.48
CA HIS A 342 54.04 27.31 -23.15
C HIS A 342 53.78 26.00 -22.38
N GLY A 343 53.31 26.10 -21.14
CA GLY A 343 53.05 24.96 -20.27
C GLY A 343 51.66 24.35 -20.47
N PHE A 344 51.59 23.05 -20.24
CA PHE A 344 50.36 22.28 -20.23
C PHE A 344 50.24 21.49 -18.93
N GLY A 345 49.14 21.67 -18.22
CA GLY A 345 48.84 21.02 -16.95
C GLY A 345 47.51 20.29 -16.99
N THR A 346 47.41 19.22 -16.20
CA THR A 346 46.14 18.51 -15.99
C THR A 346 46.00 18.04 -14.55
N GLY A 347 44.79 18.12 -14.01
CA GLY A 347 44.44 17.62 -12.68
C GLY A 347 43.11 16.88 -12.71
N GLY A 348 43.02 15.74 -12.01
CA GLY A 348 41.73 15.09 -11.74
C GLY A 348 41.07 15.74 -10.53
N TYR A 349 39.73 15.76 -10.53
CA TYR A 349 38.93 16.10 -9.36
C TYR A 349 37.87 15.02 -9.15
N GLU A 350 37.61 14.69 -7.88
CA GLU A 350 36.58 13.74 -7.48
C GLU A 350 36.01 14.18 -6.13
N ALA A 351 34.69 14.33 -6.07
CA ALA A 351 33.94 14.54 -4.86
C ALA A 351 32.95 13.40 -4.65
N LEU A 352 32.96 12.77 -3.49
CA LEU A 352 32.05 11.70 -3.10
C LEU A 352 31.46 12.02 -1.73
N VAL A 353 30.13 11.98 -1.64
CA VAL A 353 29.39 12.18 -0.39
C VAL A 353 28.48 10.96 -0.20
N ALA A 354 28.61 10.29 0.93
CA ALA A 354 27.77 9.15 1.28
C ALA A 354 27.20 9.27 2.70
N SER A 355 25.96 8.82 2.87
CA SER A 355 25.31 8.63 4.17
C SER A 355 24.92 7.15 4.37
N SER A 356 25.17 6.62 5.56
CA SER A 356 24.82 5.24 5.93
C SER A 356 24.60 5.09 7.43
N GLU A 357 24.08 3.94 7.86
CA GLU A 357 23.88 3.64 9.30
C GLU A 357 25.18 3.71 10.11
N ASN A 358 26.31 3.37 9.49
CA ASN A 358 27.64 3.36 10.12
C ASN A 358 28.36 4.72 10.01
N GLY A 359 27.66 5.78 9.60
CA GLY A 359 28.22 7.09 9.34
C GLY A 359 28.31 7.43 7.86
N GLY A 360 28.91 8.59 7.58
CA GLY A 360 29.14 9.08 6.24
C GLY A 360 30.56 8.88 5.75
N SER A 361 30.77 8.99 4.44
CA SER A 361 32.11 9.09 3.86
C SER A 361 32.19 10.28 2.92
N HIS A 362 33.25 11.05 3.06
CA HIS A 362 33.55 12.20 2.21
C HIS A 362 34.90 12.05 1.56
N GLU A 363 34.92 12.39 0.29
CA GLU A 363 36.13 12.62 -0.47
C GLU A 363 35.87 13.93 -1.22
N PRO A 364 36.66 14.99 -1.02
CA PRO A 364 37.80 15.14 -0.12
C PRO A 364 37.39 15.37 1.35
N SER A 365 38.32 15.16 2.30
CA SER A 365 38.08 15.41 3.72
C SER A 365 38.10 16.89 4.12
N GLY A 366 38.68 17.77 3.29
CA GLY A 366 38.82 19.20 3.62
C GLY A 366 37.50 19.97 3.71
N ALA A 367 36.47 19.55 2.97
CA ALA A 367 35.18 20.24 2.87
C ALA A 367 34.12 19.78 3.90
N HIS A 368 34.46 18.84 4.78
CA HIS A 368 33.50 18.16 5.63
C HIS A 368 34.06 17.91 7.04
N SER A 369 33.20 18.07 8.04
CA SER A 369 33.55 17.94 9.45
C SER A 369 32.63 16.99 10.23
N ASP A 370 31.45 16.70 9.70
CA ASP A 370 30.43 15.90 10.38
C ASP A 370 30.27 14.46 9.83
N GLN A 371 29.81 13.57 10.68
CA GLN A 371 29.38 12.22 10.30
C GLN A 371 27.98 12.26 9.68
N HIS A 372 27.80 11.66 8.49
CA HIS A 372 26.49 11.57 7.84
C HIS A 372 25.79 10.26 8.20
N ASP A 373 25.50 10.08 9.48
CA ASP A 373 24.92 8.85 10.03
C ASP A 373 23.38 8.82 10.00
N LYS A 374 22.74 9.91 9.56
CA LYS A 374 21.29 10.13 9.71
C LYS A 374 20.45 9.17 8.89
N PHE A 375 20.94 8.73 7.73
CA PHE A 375 20.28 7.71 6.93
C PHE A 375 20.60 6.32 7.45
N LYS A 376 19.58 5.59 7.90
CA LYS A 376 19.77 4.25 8.51
C LYS A 376 19.60 3.08 7.54
N GLY A 377 19.43 3.33 6.24
CA GLY A 377 19.16 2.29 5.24
C GLY A 377 17.66 2.04 5.03
N ILE A 378 17.30 1.26 4.00
CA ILE A 378 15.90 0.95 3.65
C ILE A 378 15.48 -0.39 4.26
N ASN A 379 14.30 -0.42 4.90
CA ASN A 379 13.68 -1.63 5.44
C ASN A 379 14.67 -2.52 6.23
N THR A 380 15.37 -1.93 7.19
CA THR A 380 16.47 -2.58 7.94
C THR A 380 16.00 -3.50 9.05
N LYS A 381 14.70 -3.49 9.35
CA LYS A 381 14.07 -4.35 10.35
C LYS A 381 12.96 -5.20 9.74
N ASP A 382 12.57 -6.24 10.48
CA ASP A 382 11.32 -6.95 10.20
C ASP A 382 10.13 -6.01 10.41
N LEU A 383 9.11 -6.18 9.57
CA LEU A 383 7.95 -5.30 9.53
C LEU A 383 7.27 -5.17 10.90
N MET A 384 7.17 -6.27 11.64
CA MET A 384 6.60 -6.27 13.00
C MET A 384 7.46 -5.54 14.04
N GLY A 385 8.77 -5.45 13.83
CA GLY A 385 9.72 -4.76 14.71
C GLY A 385 10.01 -3.31 14.31
N CYS A 386 9.37 -2.82 13.24
CA CYS A 386 9.68 -1.57 12.60
C CYS A 386 8.64 -0.49 12.95
N SER A 387 8.65 0.00 14.19
CA SER A 387 7.65 0.97 14.67
C SER A 387 8.06 2.43 14.45
N SER A 388 9.23 2.82 14.95
CA SER A 388 9.73 4.20 14.87
C SER A 388 11.03 4.35 14.08
N ASN A 389 11.76 3.25 13.85
CA ASN A 389 13.05 3.22 13.20
C ASN A 389 13.12 2.02 12.27
N GLY A 390 13.83 2.14 11.15
CA GLY A 390 14.12 1.04 10.24
C GLY A 390 13.52 1.19 8.85
N ASN A 391 12.84 2.32 8.57
CA ASN A 391 12.52 2.74 7.21
C ASN A 391 11.72 1.70 6.42
N CYS A 392 10.78 1.03 7.10
CA CYS A 392 9.97 -0.04 6.52
C CYS A 392 8.78 0.51 5.73
N PHE A 393 8.15 -0.39 4.97
CA PHE A 393 7.01 -0.09 4.14
C PHE A 393 6.16 -1.35 3.93
N MET A 394 4.88 -1.18 3.59
CA MET A 394 4.00 -2.32 3.32
C MET A 394 4.23 -2.86 1.91
N LYS A 395 4.62 -4.12 1.75
CA LYS A 395 4.75 -4.77 0.43
C LYS A 395 3.62 -5.77 0.22
N PHE A 396 3.10 -5.88 -1.00
CA PHE A 396 2.11 -6.92 -1.32
C PHE A 396 2.75 -8.31 -1.27
N ARG A 397 2.07 -9.29 -0.68
CA ARG A 397 2.45 -10.71 -0.76
C ARG A 397 1.79 -11.35 -1.99
N ALA A 398 2.50 -11.30 -3.12
CA ALA A 398 2.07 -12.03 -4.31
C ALA A 398 2.14 -13.55 -4.10
N SER A 399 1.25 -14.28 -4.77
CA SER A 399 1.25 -15.75 -4.81
C SER A 399 1.17 -16.22 -6.26
N ASP A 400 1.86 -17.31 -6.56
CA ASP A 400 1.79 -17.97 -7.88
C ASP A 400 0.61 -18.94 -7.98
N ASP A 401 -0.20 -19.10 -6.92
CA ASP A 401 -1.35 -19.99 -6.88
C ASP A 401 -2.62 -19.31 -7.48
N PRO A 402 -3.10 -19.76 -8.66
CA PRO A 402 -4.30 -19.19 -9.27
C PRO A 402 -5.56 -19.47 -8.46
N ALA A 403 -5.62 -20.56 -7.69
CA ALA A 403 -6.77 -20.91 -6.85
C ALA A 403 -6.93 -19.95 -5.65
N ARG A 404 -5.92 -19.12 -5.40
CA ARG A 404 -5.86 -18.09 -4.36
C ARG A 404 -5.87 -16.68 -4.93
N ASP A 405 -6.33 -16.53 -6.18
CA ASP A 405 -6.41 -15.25 -6.87
C ASP A 405 -5.07 -14.49 -6.83
N TRP A 406 -3.94 -15.19 -6.94
CA TRP A 406 -2.58 -14.62 -6.91
C TRP A 406 -2.24 -13.83 -5.63
N GLY A 407 -2.86 -14.18 -4.50
CA GLY A 407 -2.66 -13.55 -3.20
C GLY A 407 -3.62 -12.39 -2.92
N GLN A 408 -4.61 -12.16 -3.80
CA GLN A 408 -5.65 -11.16 -3.59
C GLN A 408 -6.59 -11.59 -2.45
N PRO A 409 -6.81 -10.74 -1.43
CA PRO A 409 -7.52 -11.15 -0.23
C PRO A 409 -9.03 -11.24 -0.42
N ARG A 410 -9.64 -12.09 0.41
CA ARG A 410 -11.07 -12.39 0.41
C ARG A 410 -11.65 -11.98 1.75
N VAL A 411 -12.89 -11.51 1.68
CA VAL A 411 -13.65 -11.07 2.85
C VAL A 411 -14.95 -11.83 2.91
N TYR A 412 -15.23 -12.41 4.06
CA TYR A 412 -16.37 -13.28 4.31
C TYR A 412 -17.34 -12.62 5.30
N SER A 413 -18.63 -12.84 5.09
CA SER A 413 -19.70 -12.48 6.01
C SER A 413 -20.50 -13.72 6.35
N TYR A 414 -20.72 -13.94 7.64
CA TYR A 414 -21.69 -14.91 8.15
C TYR A 414 -22.48 -14.23 9.27
N VAL A 415 -23.80 -14.16 9.08
CA VAL A 415 -24.72 -13.53 10.01
C VAL A 415 -25.97 -14.38 10.14
N THR A 416 -26.55 -14.42 11.33
CA THR A 416 -27.79 -15.13 11.61
C THR A 416 -28.87 -14.17 12.08
N LYS A 417 -30.13 -14.59 11.96
CA LYS A 417 -31.26 -13.86 12.53
C LYS A 417 -32.37 -14.82 12.89
N GLN A 418 -32.92 -14.62 14.07
CA GLN A 418 -34.15 -15.27 14.46
C GLN A 418 -35.33 -14.62 13.72
N PHE A 419 -36.07 -15.41 12.92
CA PHE A 419 -37.24 -14.90 12.19
C PHE A 419 -38.53 -14.94 13.00
N PHE A 420 -38.51 -15.67 14.11
CA PHE A 420 -39.63 -15.86 15.02
C PHE A 420 -39.38 -15.14 16.34
N VAL A 421 -40.25 -14.19 16.67
CA VAL A 421 -40.07 -13.29 17.81
C VAL A 421 -40.71 -13.86 19.09
N GLY A 422 -41.69 -14.76 18.94
CA GLY A 422 -42.29 -15.54 20.03
C GLY A 422 -43.38 -14.84 20.82
N GLY A 423 -43.93 -13.73 20.30
CA GLY A 423 -44.86 -12.89 21.06
C GLY A 423 -45.95 -12.25 20.21
N GLY A 424 -47.21 -12.60 20.46
CA GLY A 424 -48.37 -12.07 19.74
C GLY A 424 -48.58 -10.55 19.88
N ALA A 425 -47.95 -9.90 20.86
CA ALA A 425 -47.95 -8.44 21.01
C ALA A 425 -47.02 -7.73 20.00
N GLN A 426 -45.93 -8.38 19.60
CA GLN A 426 -44.94 -7.85 18.66
C GLN A 426 -45.15 -8.39 17.24
N ALA A 427 -45.65 -9.63 17.14
CA ALA A 427 -45.95 -10.32 15.89
C ALA A 427 -47.32 -11.02 15.98
N PRO A 428 -48.44 -10.30 15.76
CA PRO A 428 -49.80 -10.83 15.91
C PRO A 428 -50.15 -12.02 14.99
N TRP A 429 -49.33 -12.26 13.97
CA TRP A 429 -49.43 -13.38 13.03
C TRP A 429 -48.78 -14.68 13.54
N GLU A 430 -47.96 -14.60 14.60
CA GLU A 430 -47.41 -15.77 15.26
C GLU A 430 -48.47 -16.42 16.17
N LEU A 431 -48.92 -17.62 15.79
CA LEU A 431 -50.05 -18.31 16.42
C LEU A 431 -49.86 -18.60 17.91
N ASN A 432 -48.62 -18.82 18.34
CA ASN A 432 -48.24 -19.03 19.73
C ASN A 432 -46.73 -18.79 19.89
N SER A 433 -46.24 -18.79 21.13
CA SER A 433 -44.82 -18.59 21.46
C SER A 433 -43.91 -19.77 21.10
N SER A 434 -44.46 -20.94 20.76
CA SER A 434 -43.67 -22.11 20.36
C SER A 434 -43.54 -22.26 18.83
N GLY A 435 -44.35 -21.52 18.07
CA GLY A 435 -44.46 -21.66 16.63
C GLY A 435 -44.91 -23.06 16.19
N SER A 436 -45.49 -23.85 17.09
CA SER A 436 -45.85 -25.25 16.83
C SER A 436 -47.26 -25.55 17.31
N PHE A 437 -47.98 -26.37 16.55
CA PHE A 437 -49.30 -26.86 16.91
C PHE A 437 -49.27 -28.38 16.98
N THR A 438 -49.77 -28.94 18.08
CA THR A 438 -49.91 -30.38 18.26
C THR A 438 -51.35 -30.77 17.96
N LEU A 439 -51.53 -31.61 16.95
CA LEU A 439 -52.79 -32.28 16.62
C LEU A 439 -52.82 -33.64 17.28
N THR A 440 -53.60 -33.78 18.36
CA THR A 440 -53.90 -35.08 18.95
C THR A 440 -55.04 -35.73 18.18
N HIS A 441 -54.78 -36.85 17.50
CA HIS A 441 -55.81 -37.62 16.79
C HIS A 441 -56.07 -38.97 17.46
N GLY A 442 -56.73 -38.95 18.62
CA GLY A 442 -57.24 -40.16 19.30
C GLY A 442 -56.22 -41.31 19.35
N ALA A 443 -56.58 -42.48 18.80
CA ALA A 443 -55.72 -43.68 18.78
C ALA A 443 -54.51 -43.60 17.83
N GLN A 444 -54.40 -42.55 16.99
CA GLN A 444 -53.33 -42.36 16.01
C GLN A 444 -52.17 -41.49 16.55
N GLY A 445 -52.28 -41.00 17.78
CA GLY A 445 -51.22 -40.26 18.48
C GLY A 445 -51.21 -38.75 18.21
N ASP A 446 -50.13 -38.11 18.65
CA ASP A 446 -49.88 -36.67 18.52
C ASP A 446 -49.06 -36.39 17.25
N GLY A 447 -49.58 -35.53 16.38
CA GLY A 447 -48.85 -34.95 15.25
C GLY A 447 -48.42 -33.52 15.56
N GLN A 448 -47.12 -33.25 15.63
CA GLN A 448 -46.61 -31.90 15.83
C GLN A 448 -46.33 -31.22 14.48
N LEU A 449 -46.96 -30.09 14.23
CA LEU A 449 -46.74 -29.24 13.05
C LEU A 449 -46.06 -27.95 13.49
N ARG A 450 -44.80 -27.75 13.10
CA ARG A 450 -44.08 -26.49 13.32
C ARG A 450 -44.34 -25.53 12.15
N LEU A 451 -44.91 -24.37 12.47
CA LEU A 451 -45.36 -23.33 11.55
C LEU A 451 -44.49 -22.07 11.59
N ALA A 452 -43.59 -21.96 12.56
CA ALA A 452 -42.66 -20.85 12.66
C ALA A 452 -41.35 -21.10 11.89
N PRO A 453 -40.88 -20.11 11.11
CA PRO A 453 -39.52 -20.12 10.60
C PRO A 453 -38.54 -20.03 11.77
N GLY A 454 -37.53 -20.89 11.78
CA GLY A 454 -36.52 -20.87 12.83
C GLY A 454 -35.52 -19.72 12.67
N GLU A 455 -34.28 -19.99 13.04
CA GLU A 455 -33.14 -19.14 12.73
C GLU A 455 -32.79 -19.25 11.25
N GLY A 456 -32.52 -18.11 10.60
CA GLY A 456 -31.90 -18.06 9.29
C GLY A 456 -30.44 -17.69 9.40
N ALA A 457 -29.63 -18.22 8.48
CA ALA A 457 -28.24 -17.82 8.28
C ALA A 457 -28.06 -17.30 6.87
N ALA A 458 -27.18 -16.31 6.72
CA ALA A 458 -26.70 -15.82 5.43
C ALA A 458 -25.17 -15.89 5.38
N LEU A 459 -24.66 -16.18 4.19
CA LEU A 459 -23.25 -16.32 3.90
C LEU A 459 -22.92 -15.56 2.62
N SER A 460 -21.85 -14.76 2.65
CA SER A 460 -21.41 -13.97 1.49
C SER A 460 -19.89 -13.85 1.43
N LYS A 461 -19.36 -13.63 0.23
CA LYS A 461 -17.94 -13.40 -0.03
C LYS A 461 -17.73 -12.22 -0.97
N ALA A 462 -16.74 -11.41 -0.64
CA ALA A 462 -16.18 -10.40 -1.52
C ALA A 462 -14.71 -10.72 -1.83
N LEU A 463 -14.27 -10.35 -3.03
CA LEU A 463 -12.85 -10.38 -3.43
C LEU A 463 -12.35 -8.94 -3.54
N VAL A 464 -11.25 -8.65 -2.86
CA VAL A 464 -10.51 -7.40 -3.00
C VAL A 464 -9.44 -7.60 -4.06
N TYR A 465 -9.65 -7.04 -5.24
CA TYR A 465 -8.86 -7.33 -6.43
C TYR A 465 -8.16 -6.10 -7.00
N TYR A 466 -7.00 -6.32 -7.59
CA TYR A 466 -6.20 -5.30 -8.24
C TYR A 466 -6.58 -5.21 -9.72
N HIS A 467 -6.98 -4.01 -10.17
CA HIS A 467 -7.29 -3.80 -11.58
C HIS A 467 -7.18 -2.32 -12.00
N ARG A 468 -6.25 -2.06 -12.91
CA ARG A 468 -6.10 -0.76 -13.59
C ARG A 468 -7.12 -0.65 -14.72
N LEU A 469 -7.88 0.44 -14.78
CA LEU A 469 -8.78 0.67 -15.92
C LEU A 469 -7.99 1.04 -17.18
N GLY A 470 -8.46 0.56 -18.33
CA GLY A 470 -7.94 0.90 -19.65
C GLY A 470 -7.36 -0.29 -20.41
N PRO A 471 -6.87 -0.06 -21.65
CA PRO A 471 -6.21 -1.09 -22.45
C PRO A 471 -5.04 -1.70 -21.67
N ASN A 472 -4.93 -3.04 -21.68
CA ASN A 472 -3.92 -3.80 -20.91
C ASN A 472 -4.04 -3.71 -19.37
N GLY A 473 -5.20 -3.28 -18.84
CA GLY A 473 -5.45 -3.13 -17.40
C GLY A 473 -5.20 -4.38 -16.53
N TRP A 474 -5.31 -5.56 -17.13
CA TRP A 474 -5.06 -6.87 -16.48
C TRP A 474 -3.63 -7.38 -16.60
N LYS A 475 -2.74 -6.71 -17.36
CA LYS A 475 -1.34 -7.14 -17.50
C LYS A 475 -0.49 -6.75 -16.31
N GLU A 476 -0.93 -5.76 -15.54
CA GLU A 476 -0.20 -5.27 -14.39
C GLU A 476 -0.43 -6.18 -13.18
N ALA A 477 0.65 -6.75 -12.64
CA ALA A 477 0.56 -7.60 -11.46
C ALA A 477 0.09 -6.81 -10.23
N PRO A 478 -0.62 -7.45 -9.29
CA PRO A 478 -1.02 -6.80 -8.04
C PRO A 478 0.18 -6.28 -7.25
N GLY A 479 0.04 -5.07 -6.68
CA GLY A 479 1.10 -4.47 -5.90
C GLY A 479 0.61 -3.34 -5.01
N LEU A 480 1.47 -2.90 -4.10
CA LEU A 480 1.25 -1.73 -3.22
C LEU A 480 2.06 -0.53 -3.71
N PHE A 481 2.15 -0.31 -5.03
CA PHE A 481 2.76 0.89 -5.59
C PHE A 481 1.85 1.61 -6.57
N ASN A 482 0.69 1.05 -6.96
CA ASN A 482 -0.35 1.79 -7.66
C ASN A 482 -1.72 1.56 -6.98
N PRO A 483 -2.54 2.62 -6.80
CA PRO A 483 -3.77 2.53 -6.02
C PRO A 483 -4.95 2.03 -6.87
N TYR A 484 -4.89 0.78 -7.31
CA TYR A 484 -5.91 0.16 -8.19
C TYR A 484 -6.68 -1.00 -7.54
N TRP A 485 -6.71 -1.04 -6.20
CA TRP A 485 -7.49 -2.04 -5.45
C TRP A 485 -8.97 -1.70 -5.44
N ARG A 486 -9.79 -2.71 -5.73
CA ARG A 486 -11.25 -2.64 -5.91
C ARG A 486 -11.93 -3.84 -5.27
N VAL A 487 -13.25 -3.83 -5.24
CA VAL A 487 -14.05 -4.87 -4.58
C VAL A 487 -15.16 -5.33 -5.51
N LYS A 488 -15.43 -6.64 -5.48
CA LYS A 488 -16.62 -7.25 -6.07
C LYS A 488 -17.15 -8.36 -5.17
N LEU A 489 -18.45 -8.61 -5.24
CA LEU A 489 -19.00 -9.87 -4.73
C LEU A 489 -18.42 -11.03 -5.55
N HIS A 490 -18.14 -12.14 -4.88
CA HIS A 490 -17.41 -13.24 -5.48
C HIS A 490 -18.01 -14.59 -5.06
N PRO A 491 -18.31 -15.51 -5.99
CA PRO A 491 -18.93 -16.80 -5.67
C PRO A 491 -17.99 -17.71 -4.87
N PHE A 492 -18.56 -18.55 -4.01
CA PHE A 492 -17.83 -19.56 -3.26
C PHE A 492 -17.50 -20.79 -4.11
N SER A 493 -16.41 -21.47 -3.78
CA SER A 493 -16.31 -22.90 -4.07
C SER A 493 -16.97 -23.71 -2.94
N ALA A 494 -17.40 -24.94 -3.24
CA ALA A 494 -17.97 -25.86 -2.26
C ALA A 494 -17.05 -26.03 -1.02
N GLN A 495 -15.75 -26.25 -1.24
CA GLN A 495 -14.80 -26.42 -0.13
C GLN A 495 -14.64 -25.14 0.69
N GLU A 496 -14.63 -23.98 0.04
CA GLU A 496 -14.48 -22.69 0.73
C GLU A 496 -15.72 -22.37 1.56
N ALA A 497 -16.93 -22.55 1.02
CA ALA A 497 -18.17 -22.37 1.76
C ALA A 497 -18.19 -23.27 3.01
N ALA A 498 -17.81 -24.55 2.86
CA ALA A 498 -17.73 -25.46 3.99
C ALA A 498 -16.71 -25.03 5.04
N GLN A 499 -15.55 -24.48 4.65
CA GLN A 499 -14.57 -23.96 5.60
C GLN A 499 -15.10 -22.78 6.40
N VAL A 500 -15.76 -21.82 5.74
CA VAL A 500 -16.35 -20.66 6.42
C VAL A 500 -17.50 -21.08 7.34
N LEU A 501 -18.35 -22.01 6.90
CA LEU A 501 -19.46 -22.53 7.70
C LEU A 501 -18.98 -23.30 8.94
N ASN A 502 -17.93 -24.11 8.81
CA ASN A 502 -17.31 -24.77 9.97
C ASN A 502 -16.73 -23.76 10.97
N ARG A 503 -16.14 -22.67 10.47
CA ARG A 503 -15.61 -21.59 11.31
C ARG A 503 -16.72 -20.80 12.01
N ALA A 504 -17.87 -20.68 11.35
CA ALA A 504 -19.09 -20.14 11.90
C ALA A 504 -19.83 -21.09 12.87
N GLY A 505 -19.31 -22.29 13.14
CA GLY A 505 -19.95 -23.27 14.01
C GLY A 505 -21.16 -24.00 13.40
N ASN A 506 -21.38 -23.89 12.08
CA ASN A 506 -22.50 -24.52 11.37
C ASN A 506 -22.04 -25.74 10.57
N SER A 507 -21.74 -26.84 11.27
CA SER A 507 -21.24 -28.08 10.68
C SER A 507 -22.22 -28.73 9.70
N ASP A 508 -23.52 -28.60 9.96
CA ASP A 508 -24.56 -29.23 9.14
C ASP A 508 -24.63 -28.57 7.76
N ALA A 509 -24.62 -27.23 7.73
CA ALA A 509 -24.53 -26.49 6.47
C ALA A 509 -23.19 -26.73 5.77
N ALA A 510 -22.09 -26.92 6.51
CA ALA A 510 -20.79 -27.23 5.94
C ALA A 510 -20.76 -28.61 5.24
N GLN A 511 -21.47 -29.61 5.79
CA GLN A 511 -21.63 -30.92 5.13
C GLN A 511 -22.47 -30.80 3.86
N LEU A 512 -23.55 -30.03 3.91
CA LEU A 512 -24.40 -29.77 2.73
C LEU A 512 -23.64 -29.05 1.61
N ALA A 513 -22.80 -28.08 1.94
CA ALA A 513 -21.98 -27.37 0.96
C ALA A 513 -21.00 -28.28 0.21
N ASN A 514 -20.59 -29.40 0.83
CA ASN A 514 -19.71 -30.40 0.21
C ASN A 514 -20.46 -31.54 -0.51
N ALA A 515 -21.80 -31.58 -0.44
CA ALA A 515 -22.57 -32.62 -1.08
C ALA A 515 -22.51 -32.46 -2.62
N LYS A 516 -22.04 -33.50 -3.31
CA LYS A 516 -21.83 -33.49 -4.77
C LYS A 516 -23.08 -33.20 -5.59
N ASP A 517 -24.26 -33.48 -5.03
CA ASP A 517 -25.55 -33.33 -5.71
C ASP A 517 -26.23 -31.96 -5.48
N LEU A 518 -25.62 -31.11 -4.63
CA LEU A 518 -26.14 -29.79 -4.25
C LEU A 518 -25.16 -28.66 -4.58
N ALA A 519 -24.23 -28.90 -5.51
CA ALA A 519 -23.22 -27.91 -5.90
C ALA A 519 -23.90 -26.57 -6.25
N LEU A 520 -23.63 -25.55 -5.43
CA LEU A 520 -23.99 -24.15 -5.62
C LEU A 520 -23.48 -23.60 -6.95
#